data_AF-A0A2C6MB44-F1
#
_entry.id   AF-A0A2C6MB44-F1
#
_cell.length_a   1.000
_cell.length_b   1.000
_cell.length_c   1.000
_cell.angle_alpha   90.00
_cell.angle_beta   90.00
_cell.angle_gamma   90.00
#
_symmetry.space_group_name_H-M   'P 1'
#
loop_
_entity.id
_entity.type
_entity.pdbx_description
1 polymer ?
#
loop_
_entity_poly.entity_id
_entity_poly.type
_entity_poly.pdbx_seq_one_letter_code
_entity_poly.pdbx_strand_id
1 'polypeptide(L)' 'MLTHIALLGFSFIFIVFLEAPRLVKQGLWRELAVFSVILSTGYILAFLQVFGVLSR' A
#
# COMPACT_ATOMS: atom_id res chain seq x y z
N MET A 1 13.48 12.41 4.72
CA MET A 1 13.54 11.30 3.74
C MET A 1 13.44 9.94 4.41
N LEU A 2 14.41 9.53 5.25
CA LEU A 2 14.37 8.21 5.93
C LEU A 2 13.10 8.00 6.77
N THR A 3 12.69 9.02 7.54
CA THR A 3 11.46 9.01 8.33
C THR A 3 10.20 8.84 7.49
N HIS A 4 10.12 9.45 6.31
CA HIS A 4 8.96 9.32 5.42
C HIS A 4 8.90 7.92 4.79
N ILE A 5 10.04 7.39 4.38
CA ILE A 5 10.16 6.01 3.86
C ILE A 5 9.73 5.00 4.94
N ALA A 6 10.20 5.19 6.18
CA ALA A 6 9.84 4.34 7.30
C ALA A 6 8.32 4.40 7.58
N LEU A 7 7.73 5.60 7.62
CA LEU A 7 6.30 5.79 7.82
C LEU A 7 5.48 5.13 6.69
N LEU A 8 5.87 5.32 5.43
CA LEU A 8 5.27 4.66 4.27
C LEU A 8 5.34 3.14 4.38
N GLY A 9 6.51 2.58 4.66
CA GLY A 9 6.65 1.13 4.82
C GLY A 9 5.77 0.60 5.95
N PHE A 10 5.73 1.28 7.09
CA PHE A 10 4.94 0.87 8.24
C PHE A 10 3.44 0.95 7.96
N SER A 11 2.97 2.02 7.32
CA SER A 11 1.56 2.17 6.96
C SER A 11 1.11 1.15 5.92
N PHE A 12 1.99 0.78 4.97
CA PHE A 12 1.69 -0.27 3.99
C PHE A 12 1.43 -1.61 4.69
N ILE A 13 2.37 -2.02 5.54
CA ILE A 13 2.29 -3.29 6.27
C ILE A 13 1.05 -3.29 7.17
N PHE A 14 0.79 -2.18 7.86
CA PHE A 14 -0.36 -2.06 8.74
C PHE A 14 -1.70 -2.22 7.99
N ILE A 15 -1.85 -1.55 6.85
CA ILE A 15 -3.05 -1.65 6.00
C ILE A 15 -3.23 -3.08 5.48
N VAL A 16 -2.18 -3.71 4.95
CA VAL A 16 -2.24 -5.09 4.47
C VAL A 16 -2.61 -6.05 5.61
N PHE A 17 -2.00 -5.88 6.78
CA PHE A 17 -2.23 -6.76 7.92
C PHE A 17 -3.66 -6.69 8.47
N LEU A 18 -4.32 -5.53 8.39
CA LEU A 18 -5.71 -5.39 8.82
C LEU A 18 -6.71 -5.86 7.75
N GLU A 19 -6.53 -5.43 6.49
CA GLU A 19 -7.54 -5.61 5.46
C GLU A 19 -7.42 -6.99 4.77
N ALA A 20 -6.21 -7.46 4.48
CA ALA A 20 -6.00 -8.71 3.76
C ALA A 20 -6.60 -9.95 4.46
N PRO A 21 -6.39 -10.20 5.78
CA PRO A 21 -6.99 -11.36 6.42
C PRO A 21 -8.51 -11.27 6.50
N ARG A 22 -9.08 -10.06 6.57
CA ARG A 22 -10.52 -9.87 6.52
C ARG A 22 -11.08 -10.29 5.17
N LEU A 23 -10.49 -9.82 4.07
CA LEU A 23 -10.88 -10.15 2.69
C LEU A 23 -10.76 -11.65 2.41
N VAL A 24 -9.66 -12.28 2.88
CA VAL A 24 -9.45 -13.73 2.75
C VAL A 24 -10.49 -14.52 3.55
N LYS A 25 -10.75 -14.14 4.81
CA LYS A 25 -11.74 -14.82 5.66
C LYS A 25 -13.16 -14.72 5.11
N GLN A 26 -13.48 -13.64 4.41
CA GLN A 26 -14.78 -13.43 3.77
C GLN A 26 -14.89 -14.10 2.38
N GLY A 27 -13.82 -14.72 1.88
CA GLY A 27 -13.79 -15.34 0.55
C GLY A 27 -13.84 -14.35 -0.61
N LEU A 28 -13.53 -13.08 -0.36
CA LEU A 28 -13.67 -11.98 -1.31
C LEU A 28 -12.39 -11.83 -2.15
N TRP A 29 -12.04 -12.86 -2.90
CA TRP A 29 -10.80 -12.94 -3.69
C TRP A 29 -10.69 -11.85 -4.75
N ARG A 30 -11.82 -11.47 -5.37
CA ARG A 30 -11.85 -10.39 -6.37
C ARG A 30 -11.57 -9.04 -5.73
N GLU A 31 -12.13 -8.77 -4.56
CA GLU A 31 -11.87 -7.52 -3.84
C GLU A 31 -10.46 -7.50 -3.27
N LEU A 32 -9.91 -8.63 -2.86
CA LEU A 32 -8.49 -8.74 -2.49
C LEU A 32 -7.57 -8.36 -3.66
N ALA A 33 -7.88 -8.84 -4.87
CA ALA A 33 -7.12 -8.50 -6.06
C ALA A 33 -7.21 -7.00 -6.39
N VAL A 34 -8.41 -6.43 -6.39
CA VAL A 34 -8.63 -5.00 -6.64
C VAL A 34 -7.94 -4.15 -5.56
N PHE A 35 -8.11 -4.50 -4.29
CA PHE A 35 -7.44 -3.84 -3.17
C PHE A 35 -5.92 -3.88 -3.32
N SER A 36 -5.35 -5.03 -3.65
CA SER A 36 -3.90 -5.20 -3.83
C SER A 36 -3.38 -4.33 -4.98
N VAL A 37 -4.07 -4.30 -6.12
CA VAL A 37 -3.70 -3.46 -7.27
C VAL A 37 -3.78 -1.98 -6.93
N ILE A 38 -4.86 -1.53 -6.29
CA ILE A 38 -5.02 -0.13 -5.88
C ILE A 38 -3.95 0.27 -4.85
N LEU A 39 -3.76 -0.57 -3.82
CA LEU A 39 -2.81 -0.32 -2.75
C LEU A 39 -1.38 -0.26 -3.28
N SER A 40 -0.96 -1.24 -4.08
CA SER A 40 0.37 -1.26 -4.68
C SER A 40 0.60 -0.06 -5.59
N THR A 41 -0.36 0.29 -6.45
CA THR A 41 -0.26 1.47 -7.33
C THR A 41 -0.11 2.75 -6.54
N GLY A 42 -0.95 2.97 -5.52
CA GLY A 42 -0.89 4.15 -4.67
C GLY A 42 0.45 4.27 -3.93
N TYR A 43 0.98 3.16 -3.41
CA TYR A 43 2.27 3.14 -2.74
C TYR A 43 3.44 3.34 -3.69
N ILE A 44 3.42 2.75 -4.87
CA ILE A 44 4.45 2.98 -5.91
C ILE A 44 4.53 4.49 -6.22
N LEU A 45 3.38 5.14 -6.44
CA LEU A 45 3.32 6.58 -6.70
C LEU A 45 3.83 7.41 -5.51
N ALA A 46 3.44 7.06 -4.29
CA ALA A 46 3.92 7.74 -3.08
C ALA A 46 5.44 7.57 -2.88
N PHE A 47 5.98 6.38 -3.17
CA PHE A 47 7.43 6.14 -3.16
C PHE A 47 8.15 6.99 -4.22
N LEU A 48 7.64 7.01 -5.47
CA LEU A 48 8.16 7.87 -6.55
C LEU A 48 8.17 9.36 -6.15
N GLN A 49 7.14 9.82 -5.44
CA GLN A 49 7.06 11.18 -4.92
C GLN A 49 8.11 11.44 -3.82
N VAL A 50 8.27 10.52 -2.86
CA VAL A 50 9.27 10.64 -1.79
C VAL A 50 10.71 10.60 -2.31
N PHE A 51 10.98 9.85 -3.37
CA PHE A 51 12.28 9.84 -4.04
C PHE A 51 12.53 11.06 -4.92
N GLY A 52 11.55 11.97 -5.05
CA GLY A 52 11.69 13.18 -5.85
C GLY A 52 11.53 12.97 -7.35
N VAL A 53 11.19 11.75 -7.80
CA VAL A 53 11.00 11.42 -9.23
C VAL A 53 9.75 12.12 -9.78
N LEU A 54 8.71 12.25 -8.96
CA LEU A 54 7.44 12.91 -9.32
C LEU A 54 7.27 14.28 -8.65
N SER A 55 8.30 14.79 -7.97
CA SER A 55 8.27 16.06 -7.23
C SER A 55 8.59 17.24 -8.16
N ARG A 56 7.72 17.53 -9.14
CA ARG A 56 7.81 18.70 -10.02
C ARG A 56 6.66 19.67 -9.79
#